data_AF-A0A0B7A2Z7-F1
#
_entry.id   AF-A0A0B7A2Z7-F1
#
_cell.length_a   1.000
_cell.length_b   1.000
_cell.length_c   1.000
_cell.angle_alpha   90.00
_cell.angle_beta   90.00
_cell.angle_gamma   90.00
#
_symmetry.space_group_name_H-M   'P 1'
#
loop_
_entity.id
_entity.type
_entity.pdbx_description
1 polymer ?
#
loop_
_entity_poly.entity_id
_entity_poly.type
_entity_poly.pdbx_seq_one_letter_code
_entity_poly.pdbx_strand_id
1 'polypeptide(L)'
;MFADYRIPQALVYFKVLKYSDHLWNKLRQGYLFKSGEQLEVEIRGVSLWACELIRDEILHLLETDSNKRESKTDVCAILVDHYLWDIRREVADKMTDIPFHRCRGIFY
;
A
#
# COMPACT_ATOMS: atom_id res chain seq x y z
N MET A 1 -5.43 0.17 -8.32
CA MET A 1 -5.50 0.22 -6.85
C MET A 1 -6.33 1.43 -6.43
N PHE A 2 -7.21 1.27 -5.43
CA PHE A 2 -7.85 2.39 -4.77
C PHE A 2 -6.93 2.87 -3.63
N ALA A 3 -6.48 4.12 -3.68
CA ALA A 3 -5.47 4.64 -2.75
C ALA A 3 -6.03 4.85 -1.34
N ASP A 4 -6.32 3.77 -0.62
CA ASP A 4 -6.90 3.78 0.73
C ASP A 4 -5.90 4.21 1.80
N TYR A 5 -6.41 4.75 2.91
CA TYR A 5 -5.60 5.32 3.97
C TYR A 5 -4.85 4.28 4.82
N ARG A 6 -5.27 3.01 4.77
CA ARG A 6 -4.68 1.85 5.47
C ARG A 6 -3.74 1.02 4.62
N ILE A 7 -3.89 1.00 3.29
CA ILE A 7 -2.97 0.26 2.41
C ILE A 7 -1.48 0.64 2.60
N PRO A 8 -1.13 1.93 2.77
CA PRO A 8 0.24 2.31 3.11
C PRO A 8 0.78 1.61 4.38
N GLN A 9 -0.08 1.36 5.37
CA GLN A 9 0.27 0.63 6.60
C GLN A 9 0.74 -0.79 6.29
N ALA A 10 0.01 -1.49 5.39
CA ALA A 10 0.35 -2.85 4.97
C ALA A 10 1.65 -2.89 4.17
N LEU A 11 1.84 -1.93 3.26
CA LEU A 11 3.07 -1.82 2.48
C LEU A 11 4.30 -1.56 3.35
N VAL A 12 4.17 -0.77 4.42
CA VAL A 12 5.25 -0.59 5.42
C VAL A 12 5.50 -1.87 6.22
N TYR A 13 4.46 -2.60 6.61
CA TYR A 13 4.60 -3.88 7.30
C TYR A 13 5.43 -4.88 6.48
N PHE A 14 5.17 -4.96 5.17
CA PHE A 14 5.95 -5.79 4.24
C PHE A 14 7.30 -5.19 3.85
N LYS A 15 7.67 -4.01 4.39
CA LYS A 15 8.91 -3.29 4.08
C LYS A 15 9.04 -2.87 2.60
N VAL A 16 7.91 -2.82 1.88
CA VAL A 16 7.86 -2.26 0.53
C VAL A 16 8.01 -0.74 0.59
N LEU A 17 7.39 -0.12 1.59
CA LEU A 17 7.50 1.31 1.86
C LEU A 17 8.24 1.57 3.16
N LYS A 18 8.91 2.73 3.22
CA LYS A 18 9.51 3.28 4.42
C LYS A 18 9.15 4.76 4.53
N TYR A 19 8.61 5.15 5.68
CA TYR A 19 8.41 6.57 5.97
C TYR A 19 9.73 7.21 6.41
N SER A 20 9.90 8.49 6.06
CA SER A 20 10.94 9.31 6.67
C SER A 20 10.65 9.52 8.16
N ASP A 21 11.67 9.83 8.96
CA ASP A 21 11.49 10.09 10.40
C ASP A 21 10.51 11.24 10.65
N HIS A 22 10.54 12.27 9.79
CA HIS A 22 9.59 13.39 9.84
C HIS A 22 8.15 12.91 9.66
N LEU A 23 7.87 12.15 8.60
CA LEU A 23 6.52 11.65 8.32
C LEU A 23 6.07 10.66 9.40
N TRP A 24 6.96 9.75 9.81
CA TRP A 24 6.69 8.79 10.87
C TRP A 24 6.23 9.47 12.17
N ASN A 25 6.97 10.49 12.63
CA ASN A 25 6.63 11.24 13.83
C ASN A 25 5.29 11.98 13.69
N LYS A 26 5.04 12.61 12.54
CA LYS A 26 3.77 13.30 12.27
C LYS A 26 2.58 12.34 12.29
N LEU A 27 2.72 11.15 11.70
CA LEU A 27 1.68 10.12 11.72
C LEU A 27 1.42 9.56 13.13
N ARG A 28 2.46 9.31 13.93
CA ARG A 28 2.32 8.82 15.32
C ARG A 28 1.58 9.79 16.24
N GLN A 29 1.68 11.10 15.97
CA GLN A 29 0.92 12.13 16.69
C GLN A 29 -0.57 12.14 16.31
N GLY A 30 -1.01 11.29 15.38
CA GLY A 30 -2.39 11.26 14.92
C GLY A 30 -2.78 12.49 14.10
N TYR A 31 -1.80 13.13 13.46
CA TYR A 31 -2.02 14.33 12.64
C TYR A 31 -3.12 14.08 11.60
N LEU A 32 -4.09 14.99 11.55
CA LEU A 32 -5.17 14.97 10.58
C LEU A 32 -4.75 15.80 9.36
N PHE A 33 -4.36 15.11 8.30
CA PHE A 33 -3.99 15.72 7.03
C PHE A 33 -5.21 16.34 6.35
N LYS A 34 -4.96 17.39 5.59
CA LYS A 34 -5.95 17.94 4.65
C LYS A 34 -5.90 17.14 3.35
N SER A 35 -7.06 16.96 2.72
CA SER A 35 -7.13 16.37 1.38
C SER A 35 -6.31 17.22 0.42
N GLY A 36 -5.35 16.61 -0.29
CA GLY A 36 -4.45 17.32 -1.19
C GLY A 36 -3.24 17.96 -0.50
N GLU A 37 -3.06 17.77 0.81
CA GLU A 37 -1.81 18.12 1.48
C GLU A 37 -0.66 17.29 0.89
N GLN A 38 0.48 17.92 0.65
CA GLN A 38 1.61 17.30 -0.05
C GLN A 38 1.98 15.92 0.52
N LEU A 39 2.16 15.81 1.83
CA LEU A 39 2.52 14.53 2.47
C LEU A 39 1.40 13.47 2.34
N GLU A 40 0.14 13.89 2.32
CA GLU A 40 -0.99 12.97 2.13
C GLU A 40 -1.03 12.43 0.70
N VAL A 41 -0.83 13.31 -0.29
CA VAL A 41 -0.73 12.95 -1.71
C VAL A 41 0.50 12.07 -1.95
N GLU A 42 1.65 12.39 -1.36
CA GLU A 42 2.87 11.58 -1.47
C GLU A 42 2.65 10.15 -0.98
N ILE A 43 2.02 9.96 0.18
CA ILE A 43 1.72 8.62 0.71
C ILE A 43 0.84 7.83 -0.26
N ARG A 44 -0.22 8.44 -0.79
CA ARG A 44 -1.12 7.79 -1.74
C ARG A 44 -0.44 7.48 -3.07
N GLY A 45 0.29 8.44 -3.63
CA GLY A 45 0.99 8.31 -4.90
C GLY A 45 2.07 7.23 -4.85
N VAL A 46 2.88 7.21 -3.79
CA VAL A 46 3.90 6.19 -3.59
C VAL A 46 3.27 4.80 -3.37
N SER A 47 2.13 4.72 -2.69
CA SER A 47 1.42 3.44 -2.53
C SER A 47 0.92 2.92 -3.87
N LEU A 48 0.32 3.78 -4.70
CA LEU A 48 -0.12 3.42 -6.06
C LEU A 48 1.04 2.85 -6.87
N TRP A 49 2.17 3.55 -6.86
CA TRP A 49 3.36 3.12 -7.57
C TRP A 49 3.93 1.80 -7.03
N ALA A 50 3.92 1.60 -5.72
CA ALA A 50 4.34 0.34 -5.12
C ALA A 50 3.49 -0.85 -5.60
N CYS A 51 2.17 -0.70 -5.72
CA CYS A 51 1.31 -1.77 -6.25
C CYS A 51 1.59 -2.09 -7.73
N GLU A 52 1.95 -1.08 -8.52
CA GLU A 52 2.37 -1.28 -9.92
C GLU A 52 3.68 -2.07 -9.99
N LEU A 53 4.69 -1.68 -9.19
CA LEU A 53 5.97 -2.41 -9.11
C LEU A 53 5.80 -3.85 -8.62
N ILE A 54 4.93 -4.08 -7.63
CA ILE A 54 4.62 -5.44 -7.15
C ILE A 54 3.97 -6.26 -8.26
N ARG A 55 3.02 -5.69 -9.02
CA ARG A 55 2.41 -6.39 -10.17
C ARG A 55 3.49 -6.79 -11.18
N ASP A 56 4.38 -5.86 -11.53
CA ASP A 56 5.42 -6.11 -12.53
C ASP A 56 6.37 -7.22 -12.06
N GLU A 57 6.73 -7.24 -10.78
CA GLU A 57 7.54 -8.30 -10.20
C GLU A 57 6.80 -9.66 -10.19
N ILE A 58 5.50 -9.67 -9.85
CA ILE A 58 4.68 -10.89 -9.94
C ILE A 58 4.68 -11.42 -11.38
N LEU A 59 4.48 -10.54 -12.37
CA LEU A 59 4.52 -10.93 -13.78
C LEU A 59 5.89 -11.52 -14.13
N HIS A 60 6.98 -10.84 -13.76
CA HIS A 60 8.35 -11.32 -14.00
C HIS A 60 8.61 -12.72 -13.41
N LEU A 61 8.16 -12.96 -12.18
CA LEU A 61 8.27 -14.27 -11.52
C LEU A 61 7.44 -15.35 -12.22
N LEU A 62 6.27 -14.99 -12.76
CA LEU A 62 5.46 -15.92 -13.57
C LEU A 62 6.10 -16.22 -14.93
N GLU A 63 6.85 -15.29 -15.51
CA GLU A 63 7.55 -15.56 -16.78
C GLU A 63 8.72 -16.52 -16.63
N THR A 64 9.39 -16.46 -15.48
CA THR A 64 10.58 -17.26 -15.19
C THR A 64 10.22 -18.66 -14.65
N ASP A 65 9.01 -18.84 -14.13
CA ASP A 65 8.49 -20.13 -13.68
C ASP A 65 7.90 -20.94 -14.85
N SER A 66 8.71 -21.84 -15.39
CA SER A 66 8.37 -22.71 -16.53
C SER A 66 7.27 -23.74 -16.23
N ASN A 67 6.85 -23.90 -14.97
CA ASN A 67 5.82 -24.86 -14.56
C ASN A 67 4.42 -24.27 -14.44
N LYS A 68 4.25 -22.94 -14.57
CA LYS A 68 2.94 -22.30 -14.45
C LYS A 68 2.30 -22.07 -15.82
N ARG A 69 1.08 -22.60 -15.97
CA ARG A 69 0.21 -22.43 -17.15
C ARG A 69 -0.79 -21.28 -17.01
N GLU A 70 -0.73 -20.53 -15.92
CA GLU A 70 -1.67 -19.41 -15.70
C GLU A 70 -1.41 -18.28 -16.69
N SER A 71 -2.49 -17.70 -17.21
CA SER A 71 -2.40 -16.64 -18.21
C SER A 71 -1.80 -15.38 -17.59
N LYS A 72 -0.66 -14.93 -18.14
CA LYS A 72 0.00 -13.66 -17.75
C LYS A 72 -0.92 -12.44 -17.84
N THR A 73 -2.01 -12.52 -18.62
CA THR A 73 -2.91 -11.40 -18.88
C THR A 73 -3.77 -10.97 -17.70
N ASP A 74 -3.84 -11.78 -16.64
CA ASP A 74 -4.90 -11.61 -15.63
C ASP A 74 -4.40 -10.90 -14.36
N VAL A 75 -3.10 -10.67 -14.24
CA VAL A 75 -2.52 -9.98 -13.07
C VAL A 75 -2.51 -8.47 -13.30
N CYS A 76 -3.32 -7.75 -12.53
CA CYS A 76 -3.27 -6.28 -12.48
C CYS A 76 -3.17 -5.74 -11.06
N ALA A 77 -2.74 -4.48 -10.91
CA ALA A 77 -2.47 -3.86 -9.62
C ALA A 77 -3.70 -3.73 -8.70
N ILE A 78 -4.92 -3.94 -9.21
CA ILE A 78 -6.12 -4.02 -8.37
C ILE A 78 -6.15 -5.30 -7.52
N LEU A 79 -5.59 -6.41 -8.02
CA LEU A 79 -5.51 -7.66 -7.25
C LEU A 79 -4.53 -7.53 -6.10
N VAL A 80 -3.41 -6.83 -6.33
CA VAL A 80 -2.44 -6.48 -5.29
C VAL A 80 -3.10 -5.64 -4.19
N ASP A 81 -3.89 -4.65 -4.58
CA ASP A 81 -4.64 -3.80 -3.64
C ASP A 81 -5.64 -4.60 -2.79
N HIS A 82 -6.45 -5.46 -3.44
CA HIS A 82 -7.38 -6.35 -2.73
C HIS A 82 -6.64 -7.25 -1.73
N TYR A 83 -5.55 -7.88 -2.16
CA TYR A 83 -4.73 -8.73 -1.30
C TYR A 83 -4.17 -7.96 -0.10
N LEU A 84 -3.61 -6.77 -0.32
CA LEU A 84 -3.08 -5.93 0.76
C LEU A 84 -4.16 -5.52 1.75
N TRP A 85 -5.38 -5.23 1.26
CA TRP A 85 -6.51 -4.88 2.12
C TRP A 85 -6.94 -6.05 3.01
N ASP A 86 -7.07 -7.24 2.43
CA ASP A 86 -7.47 -8.46 3.13
C ASP A 86 -6.42 -8.83 4.20
N ILE A 87 -5.15 -8.90 3.81
CA ILE A 87 -4.06 -9.19 4.74
C ILE A 87 -4.01 -8.20 5.89
N ARG A 88 -4.16 -6.89 5.62
CA ARG A 88 -4.15 -5.87 6.66
C ARG A 88 -5.22 -6.11 7.72
N ARG A 89 -6.36 -6.72 7.35
CA ARG A 89 -7.40 -7.12 8.30
C ARG A 89 -7.02 -8.39 9.05
N GLU A 90 -6.49 -9.39 8.36
CA GLU A 90 -6.10 -10.68 8.95
C GLU A 90 -4.96 -10.55 9.97
N VAL A 91 -3.99 -9.67 9.71
CA VAL A 91 -2.83 -9.46 10.58
C VAL A 91 -2.85 -8.10 11.29
N ALA A 92 -4.03 -7.53 11.51
CA ALA A 92 -4.19 -6.20 12.12
C ALA A 92 -3.42 -6.05 13.44
N ASP A 93 -3.41 -7.09 14.28
CA ASP A 93 -2.70 -7.12 15.57
C ASP A 93 -1.18 -7.00 15.42
N LYS A 94 -0.60 -7.39 14.28
CA LYS A 94 0.83 -7.26 13.98
C LYS A 94 1.21 -5.88 13.42
N MET A 95 0.21 -5.06 13.10
CA MET A 95 0.40 -3.73 12.48
C MET A 95 0.05 -2.58 13.43
N THR A 96 -0.21 -2.85 14.72
CA THR A 96 -0.64 -1.85 15.71
C THR A 96 0.33 -0.68 15.86
N ASP A 97 1.63 -0.96 15.75
CA ASP A 97 2.69 0.04 15.93
C ASP A 97 3.05 0.80 14.64
N ILE A 98 2.49 0.39 13.50
CA ILE A 98 2.74 1.02 12.21
C ILE A 98 1.69 2.11 12.02
N PRO A 99 2.08 3.40 11.97
CA PRO A 99 1.11 4.47 11.85
C PRO A 99 0.62 4.59 10.40
N PHE A 100 -0.55 5.20 10.23
CA PHE A 100 -1.19 5.43 8.93
C PHE A 100 -1.76 6.84 8.88
N HIS A 101 -1.90 7.41 7.68
CA HIS A 101 -2.36 8.79 7.54
C HIS A 101 -3.86 8.88 7.80
N ARG A 102 -4.27 9.95 8.50
CA ARG A 102 -5.68 10.26 8.72
C ARG A 102 -6.00 11.49 7.89
N CYS A 103 -7.00 11.40 7.03
CA CYS A 103 -7.44 12.50 6.19
C CYS A 103 -8.96 12.42 6.08
N ARG A 104 -9.63 13.57 6.17
CA ARG A 104 -11.06 13.68 5.84
C ARG A 104 -11.18 14.07 4.37
N GLY A 105 -12.00 13.34 3.63
CA GLY A 105 -12.29 13.62 2.22
C GLY A 105 -13.69 13.13 1.85
N ILE A 106 -14.04 13.19 0.57
CA ILE A 106 -15.35 12.68 0.11
C ILE A 106 -15.45 11.14 0.17
N PHE A 107 -14.32 10.46 0.33
CA PHE A 107 -14.24 9.01 0.40
C PHE A 107 -14.09 8.47 1.85
N TYR A 108 -13.66 9.29 2.80
CA TYR A 108 -13.30 8.90 4.18
C TYR A 108 -13.60 9.99 5.22
#